data_AF-A0AAP5JVJ9-F1
#
_entry.id   AF-A0AAP5JVJ9-F1
#
_cell.length_a   1.000
_cell.length_b   1.000
_cell.length_c   1.000
_cell.angle_alpha   90.00
_cell.angle_beta   90.00
_cell.angle_gamma   90.00
#
_symmetry.space_group_name_H-M   'P 1'
#
loop_
_entity.id
_entity.type
_entity.pdbx_description
1 polymer ?
#
loop_
_entity_poly.entity_id
_entity_poly.type
_entity_poly.pdbx_seq_one_letter_code
_entity_poly.pdbx_strand_id
1 'polypeptide(L)'
;MEHLIKGMRKTMAELNAWQDANPDVPEVVVQAIDHYYMEMCRAIEEAQKPPFEIGDEVELISSSYEDGGHFSGDTGMVIDVKSAELPGGHMEHDIRVDWDNGAEECWMGAEDFCKR
;
A
#
# COMPACT_ATOMS: atom_id res chain seq x y z
N MET A 1 -5.27 9.21 3.35
CA MET A 1 -5.66 8.06 2.47
C MET A 1 -6.35 6.96 3.29
N GLU A 2 -5.87 6.68 4.50
CA GLU A 2 -6.47 5.72 5.46
C GLU A 2 -7.99 5.84 5.66
N HIS A 3 -8.51 7.04 5.97
CA HIS A 3 -9.95 7.26 6.15
C HIS A 3 -10.79 6.93 4.90
N LEU A 4 -10.22 7.09 3.71
CA LEU A 4 -10.90 6.82 2.44
C LEU A 4 -11.02 5.31 2.21
N ILE A 5 -9.93 4.55 2.37
CA ILE A 5 -9.94 3.09 2.23
C ILE A 5 -10.88 2.45 3.26
N LYS A 6 -10.83 2.91 4.52
CA LYS A 6 -11.75 2.46 5.56
C LYS A 6 -13.21 2.74 5.20
N GLY A 7 -13.48 3.91 4.64
CA GLY A 7 -14.81 4.28 4.13
C GLY A 7 -15.29 3.36 3.02
N MET A 8 -14.43 3.10 2.02
CA MET A 8 -14.73 2.21 0.89
C MET A 8 -15.02 0.78 1.35
N ARG A 9 -14.18 0.21 2.23
CA ARG A 9 -14.41 -1.13 2.80
C ARG A 9 -15.72 -1.20 3.59
N LYS A 10 -16.08 -0.15 4.32
CA LYS A 10 -17.37 -0.05 5.02
C LYS A 10 -18.53 -0.06 4.01
N THR A 11 -18.48 0.76 2.97
CA THR A 11 -19.51 0.80 1.93
C THR A 11 -19.67 -0.56 1.23
N MET A 12 -18.57 -1.25 0.94
CA MET A 12 -18.61 -2.60 0.38
C MET A 12 -19.29 -3.62 1.31
N ALA A 13 -19.00 -3.56 2.61
CA ALA A 13 -19.66 -4.43 3.60
C ALA A 13 -21.17 -4.14 3.68
N GLU A 14 -21.57 -2.87 3.62
CA GLU A 14 -22.98 -2.46 3.59
C GLU A 14 -23.69 -2.92 2.31
N LEU A 15 -23.03 -2.86 1.15
CA LEU A 15 -23.56 -3.36 -0.12
C LEU A 15 -23.76 -4.88 -0.10
N ASN A 16 -22.80 -5.63 0.42
CA ASN A 16 -22.93 -7.09 0.57
C ASN A 16 -24.09 -7.46 1.49
N ALA A 17 -24.19 -6.82 2.66
CA ALA A 17 -25.30 -7.04 3.58
C ALA A 17 -26.66 -6.68 2.97
N TRP A 18 -26.70 -5.64 2.12
CA TRP A 18 -27.90 -5.27 1.40
C TRP A 18 -28.27 -6.30 0.32
N GLN A 19 -27.31 -6.82 -0.45
CA GLN A 19 -27.56 -7.89 -1.44
C GLN A 19 -28.11 -9.14 -0.76
N ASP A 20 -27.51 -9.58 0.35
CA ASP A 20 -27.98 -10.73 1.12
C ASP A 20 -29.42 -10.56 1.64
N ALA A 21 -29.80 -9.32 1.98
CA ALA A 21 -31.14 -8.98 2.45
C ALA A 21 -32.18 -8.83 1.32
N ASN A 22 -31.75 -8.73 0.06
CA ASN A 22 -32.62 -8.45 -1.09
C ASN A 22 -32.39 -9.47 -2.24
N PRO A 23 -32.70 -10.76 -2.04
CA PRO A 23 -32.41 -11.81 -3.03
C PRO A 23 -33.23 -11.70 -4.33
N ASP A 24 -34.38 -11.03 -4.29
CA ASP A 24 -35.32 -10.91 -5.43
C ASP A 24 -35.08 -9.66 -6.29
N VAL A 25 -33.95 -8.97 -6.09
CA VAL A 25 -33.65 -7.74 -6.84
C VAL A 25 -33.36 -8.05 -8.31
N PRO A 26 -33.73 -7.17 -9.26
CA PRO A 26 -33.46 -7.40 -10.66
C PRO A 26 -31.98 -7.62 -10.95
N GLU A 27 -31.66 -8.56 -11.83
CA GLU A 27 -30.27 -8.92 -12.19
C GLU A 27 -29.43 -7.72 -12.61
N VAL A 28 -30.01 -6.75 -13.33
CA VAL A 28 -29.33 -5.51 -13.73
C VAL A 28 -28.82 -4.69 -12.54
N VAL A 29 -29.53 -4.72 -11.40
CA VAL A 29 -29.12 -4.04 -10.17
C VAL A 29 -27.98 -4.81 -9.50
N VAL A 30 -28.04 -6.15 -9.50
CA VAL A 30 -26.95 -7.01 -8.99
C VAL A 30 -25.67 -6.74 -9.79
N GLN A 31 -25.75 -6.77 -11.12
CA GLN A 31 -24.60 -6.50 -12.00
C GLN A 31 -24.01 -5.10 -11.77
N ALA A 32 -24.85 -4.09 -11.52
CA ALA A 32 -24.37 -2.74 -11.20
C ALA A 32 -23.62 -2.70 -9.86
N ILE A 33 -24.15 -3.35 -8.82
CA ILE A 33 -23.49 -3.42 -7.50
C ILE A 33 -22.15 -4.15 -7.61
N ASP A 34 -22.12 -5.29 -8.29
CA ASP A 34 -20.89 -6.08 -8.48
C ASP A 34 -19.84 -5.26 -9.24
N HIS A 35 -20.25 -4.52 -10.27
CA HIS A 35 -19.36 -3.61 -10.97
C HIS A 35 -18.77 -2.53 -10.05
N TYR A 36 -19.61 -1.86 -9.25
CA TYR A 36 -19.13 -0.86 -8.28
C TYR A 36 -18.22 -1.48 -7.22
N TYR A 37 -18.53 -2.68 -6.73
CA TYR A 37 -17.71 -3.41 -5.79
C TYR A 37 -16.32 -3.69 -6.36
N MET A 38 -16.25 -4.19 -7.59
CA MET A 38 -15.00 -4.48 -8.28
C MET A 38 -14.16 -3.22 -8.51
N GLU A 39 -14.78 -2.10 -8.91
CA GLU A 39 -14.09 -0.82 -9.06
C GLU A 39 -13.54 -0.31 -7.71
N MET A 40 -14.27 -0.49 -6.61
CA MET A 40 -13.79 -0.15 -5.27
C MET A 40 -12.61 -1.03 -4.82
N CYS A 41 -12.68 -2.35 -5.05
CA CYS A 41 -11.55 -3.26 -4.80
C CYS A 41 -10.30 -2.78 -5.55
N ARG A 42 -10.45 -2.53 -6.85
CA ARG A 42 -9.34 -2.10 -7.71
C ARG A 42 -8.74 -0.77 -7.26
N ALA A 43 -9.58 0.19 -6.85
CA ALA A 43 -9.10 1.47 -6.35
C ALA A 43 -8.37 1.35 -5.01
N ILE A 44 -8.80 0.45 -4.12
CA ILE A 44 -8.07 0.13 -2.88
C ILE A 44 -6.73 -0.52 -3.19
N GLU A 45 -6.71 -1.54 -4.07
CA GLU A 45 -5.49 -2.22 -4.48
C GLU A 45 -4.49 -1.24 -5.08
N GLU A 46 -4.92 -0.35 -5.97
CA GLU A 46 -4.06 0.67 -6.58
C GLU A 46 -3.49 1.65 -5.55
N ALA A 47 -4.33 2.10 -4.61
CA ALA A 47 -3.91 3.03 -3.56
C ALA A 47 -2.99 2.41 -2.50
N GLN A 48 -2.88 1.08 -2.48
CA GLN A 48 -2.08 0.30 -1.53
C GLN A 48 -0.95 -0.48 -2.21
N LYS A 49 -0.61 -0.13 -3.46
CA LYS A 49 0.59 -0.67 -4.10
C LYS A 49 1.84 -0.14 -3.41
N PRO A 50 2.91 -0.97 -3.34
CA PRO A 50 4.20 -0.48 -2.89
C PRO A 50 4.65 0.72 -3.74
N PRO A 51 5.25 1.75 -3.12
CA PRO A 51 5.69 2.95 -3.84
C PRO A 51 6.94 2.71 -4.71
N PHE A 52 7.64 1.59 -4.52
CA PHE A 52 8.86 1.22 -5.24
C PHE A 52 8.81 -0.23 -5.72
N GLU A 53 9.56 -0.51 -6.77
CA GLU A 53 9.81 -1.86 -7.29
C GLU A 53 11.29 -2.25 -7.10
N ILE A 54 11.58 -3.55 -7.14
CA ILE A 54 12.96 -4.05 -7.11
C ILE A 54 13.71 -3.48 -8.33
N GLY A 55 14.88 -2.90 -8.08
CA GLY A 55 15.71 -2.23 -9.07
C GLY A 55 15.51 -0.72 -9.15
N ASP A 56 14.53 -0.15 -8.43
CA ASP A 56 14.39 1.30 -8.34
C ASP A 56 15.56 1.94 -7.55
N GLU A 57 16.06 3.07 -8.04
CA GLU A 57 16.99 3.93 -7.28
C GLU A 57 16.19 4.83 -6.32
N VAL A 58 16.63 4.87 -5.07
CA VAL A 58 15.96 5.60 -3.98
C VAL A 58 16.95 6.44 -3.18
N GLU A 59 16.43 7.51 -2.57
CA GLU A 59 17.14 8.37 -1.63
C GLU A 59 16.41 8.39 -0.29
N LEU A 60 17.14 8.17 0.80
CA LEU A 60 16.62 8.23 2.16
C LEU A 60 16.32 9.68 2.54
N ILE A 61 15.07 10.01 2.86
CA ILE A 61 14.65 11.36 3.27
C ILE A 61 14.41 11.50 4.77
N SER A 62 14.53 10.39 5.50
CA SER A 62 14.28 10.31 6.94
C SER A 62 15.57 10.38 7.74
N SER A 63 15.50 10.96 8.95
CA SER A 63 16.59 10.98 9.93
C SER A 63 16.42 9.90 11.02
N SER A 64 15.42 9.01 10.88
CA SER A 64 15.08 8.02 11.91
C SER A 64 16.12 6.89 12.07
N TYR A 65 17.05 6.76 11.12
CA TYR A 65 17.99 5.64 11.03
C TYR A 65 19.46 6.06 11.28
N GLU A 66 19.70 7.29 11.74
CA GLU A 66 21.06 7.80 11.97
C GLU A 66 21.82 7.00 13.03
N ASP A 67 21.11 6.48 14.04
CA ASP A 67 21.68 5.58 15.06
C ASP A 67 22.21 4.27 14.47
N GLY A 68 21.69 3.86 13.30
CA GLY A 68 22.14 2.71 12.52
C GLY A 68 23.19 3.04 11.47
N GLY A 69 23.59 4.32 11.35
CA GLY A 69 24.58 4.77 10.36
C GLY A 69 24.02 5.07 8.97
N HIS A 70 22.70 5.24 8.84
CA HIS A 70 22.05 5.70 7.62
C HIS A 70 21.58 7.14 7.77
N PHE A 71 21.93 8.00 6.82
CA PHE A 71 21.69 9.43 6.90
C PHE A 71 20.77 9.90 5.77
N SER A 72 20.00 10.95 6.02
CA SER A 72 19.21 11.57 4.96
C SER A 72 20.14 12.02 3.81
N GLY A 73 19.76 11.68 2.58
CA GLY A 73 20.55 11.86 1.37
C GLY A 73 21.34 10.62 0.96
N ASP A 74 21.40 9.57 1.78
CA ASP A 74 21.97 8.29 1.37
C ASP A 74 21.14 7.68 0.23
N THR A 75 21.83 7.12 -0.77
CA THR A 75 21.21 6.54 -1.95
C THR A 75 21.56 5.07 -2.13
N GLY A 76 20.67 4.36 -2.80
CA GLY A 76 20.86 2.96 -3.11
C GLY A 76 19.77 2.42 -4.01
N MET A 77 19.80 1.11 -4.23
CA MET A 77 18.87 0.40 -5.09
C MET A 77 17.98 -0.53 -4.26
N VAL A 78 16.68 -0.53 -4.55
CA VAL A 78 15.74 -1.46 -3.92
C VAL A 78 16.05 -2.88 -4.38
N ILE A 79 16.31 -3.79 -3.44
CA ILE A 79 16.59 -5.19 -3.73
C ILE A 79 15.46 -6.13 -3.30
N ASP A 80 14.59 -5.68 -2.41
CA ASP A 80 13.42 -6.45 -1.98
C ASP A 80 12.31 -5.52 -1.46
N VAL A 81 11.06 -5.98 -1.52
CA VAL A 81 9.86 -5.24 -1.10
C VAL A 81 8.96 -6.18 -0.30
N LYS A 82 8.60 -5.77 0.91
CA LYS A 82 7.70 -6.53 1.79
C LYS A 82 6.51 -5.66 2.14
N SER A 83 5.32 -6.25 2.13
CA SER A 83 4.08 -5.54 2.48
C SER A 83 3.31 -6.28 3.57
N ALA A 84 2.67 -5.56 4.48
CA ALA A 84 1.89 -6.13 5.57
C ALA A 84 0.57 -5.38 5.75
N GLU A 85 -0.55 -6.11 5.90
CA GLU A 85 -1.85 -5.50 6.22
C GLU A 85 -1.95 -5.24 7.73
N LEU A 86 -2.18 -3.98 8.10
CA LEU A 86 -2.39 -3.54 9.47
C LEU A 86 -3.82 -3.84 9.97
N PRO A 87 -4.03 -3.86 11.31
CA PRO A 87 -5.35 -3.86 11.94
C PRO A 87 -6.17 -2.60 11.58
N GLY A 88 -6.80 -2.63 10.41
CA GLY A 88 -7.42 -1.46 9.78
C GLY A 88 -7.56 -1.61 8.26
N GLY A 89 -6.88 -2.60 7.69
CA GLY A 89 -6.91 -2.92 6.27
C GLY A 89 -6.00 -2.04 5.42
N HIS A 90 -5.06 -1.33 6.05
CA HIS A 90 -4.02 -0.54 5.39
C HIS A 90 -2.78 -1.42 5.15
N MET A 91 -2.17 -1.31 3.97
CA MET A 91 -0.87 -1.92 3.71
C MET A 91 0.27 -0.98 4.12
N GLU A 92 1.12 -1.42 5.03
CA GLU A 92 2.46 -0.86 5.20
C GLU A 92 3.43 -1.57 4.25
N HIS A 93 4.42 -0.81 3.78
CA HIS A 93 5.43 -1.29 2.86
C HIS A 93 6.81 -1.01 3.44
N ASP A 94 7.63 -2.05 3.53
CA ASP A 94 9.05 -1.95 3.81
C ASP A 94 9.84 -2.28 2.54
N ILE A 95 10.97 -1.59 2.35
CA ILE A 95 11.93 -1.90 1.31
C ILE A 95 13.27 -2.29 1.92
N ARG A 96 14.01 -3.13 1.20
CA ARG A 96 15.41 -3.42 1.49
C ARG A 96 16.27 -2.76 0.42
N VAL A 97 17.30 -2.05 0.84
CA VAL A 97 18.14 -1.22 -0.03
C VAL A 97 19.58 -1.73 -0.01
N ASP A 98 20.18 -1.87 -1.19
CA ASP A 98 21.62 -2.00 -1.39
C ASP A 98 22.21 -0.61 -1.56
N TRP A 99 23.06 -0.19 -0.62
CA TRP A 99 23.49 1.21 -0.47
C TRP A 99 24.77 1.52 -1.24
N ASP A 100 24.80 2.64 -1.95
CA ASP A 100 25.96 3.08 -2.75
C ASP A 100 27.19 3.39 -1.87
N ASN A 101 26.96 3.75 -0.62
CA ASN A 101 27.98 4.07 0.36
C ASN A 101 28.59 2.82 1.03
N GLY A 102 28.11 1.61 0.69
CA GLY A 102 28.56 0.34 1.25
C GLY A 102 28.07 0.05 2.67
N ALA A 103 27.07 0.78 3.16
CA ALA A 103 26.39 0.47 4.40
C ALA A 103 25.65 -0.88 4.33
N GLU A 104 25.36 -1.47 5.48
CA GLU A 104 24.65 -2.75 5.55
C GLU A 104 23.23 -2.62 5.01
N GLU A 105 22.80 -3.62 4.24
CA GLU A 105 21.43 -3.72 3.77
C GLU A 105 20.46 -3.93 4.95
N CYS A 106 19.40 -3.14 5.02
CA CYS A 106 18.41 -3.24 6.08
C CYS A 106 17.00 -2.98 5.56
N TRP A 107 16.00 -3.42 6.33
CA TRP A 107 14.60 -3.14 6.05
C TRP A 107 14.22 -1.80 6.66
N MET A 108 13.61 -0.94 5.84
CA MET A 108 13.15 0.39 6.24
C MET A 108 11.76 0.66 5.67
N GLY A 109 11.00 1.51 6.34
CA GLY A 109 9.68 1.93 5.86
C GLY A 109 9.81 2.64 4.52
N ALA A 110 9.04 2.23 3.52
CA ALA A 110 9.09 2.82 2.19
C ALA A 110 8.69 4.31 2.19
N GLU A 111 7.91 4.74 3.19
CA GLU A 111 7.55 6.15 3.41
C GLU A 111 8.74 7.07 3.72
N ASP A 112 9.87 6.51 4.14
CA ASP A 112 11.09 7.24 4.47
C ASP A 112 11.97 7.54 3.25
N PHE A 113 11.51 7.21 2.03
CA PHE A 113 12.28 7.35 0.80
C PHE A 113 11.57 8.18 -0.25
N CYS A 114 12.35 8.73 -1.18
CA CYS A 114 11.86 9.24 -2.46
C CYS A 114 12.56 8.57 -3.63
N LYS A 115 11.90 8.59 -4.81
CA LYS A 115 12.48 8.06 -6.05
C LYS A 115 13.51 9.05 -6.60
N ARG A 116 14.65 8.54 -7.05
CA ARG A 116 15.73 9.34 -7.65
C ARG A 116 15.55 9.54 -9.16
#